data_AF-A0A1Y3S112-F1
#
_entry.id   AF-A0A1Y3S112-F1
#
_cell.length_a   1.000
_cell.length_b   1.000
_cell.length_c   1.000
_cell.angle_alpha   90.00
_cell.angle_beta   90.00
_cell.angle_gamma   90.00
#
_symmetry.space_group_name_H-M   'P 1'
#
loop_
_entity.id
_entity.type
_entity.pdbx_description
1 polymer ?
#
loop_
_entity_poly.entity_id
_entity_poly.type
_entity_poly.pdbx_seq_one_letter_code
_entity_poly.pdbx_strand_id
1 'polypeptide(L)'
;MVSRTPDIGSMMENPLRVCLTGGILWLSIYKAAEEKMSEKRFEGMVSASMRSPLVVAAFRGKAKTAFTLKAQYKRAATASLADADRNPFQWNAEVIFGRDAEEYTILYHQCGLCALGRQEGLPHLVPYLCALDTMSVDWMGGRLYRTKTLATGGDCCDFYICKKGSRWDKERQGK
;
A
#
# COMPACT_ATOMS: atom_id res chain seq x y z
N MET A 1 19.43 -3.11 6.87
CA MET A 1 18.39 -2.33 6.15
C MET A 1 17.88 -1.19 7.03
N VAL A 2 17.29 -1.47 8.20
CA VAL A 2 16.74 -0.43 9.11
C VAL A 2 17.68 0.77 9.32
N SER A 3 18.95 0.54 9.64
CA SER A 3 19.92 1.61 9.94
C SER A 3 20.26 2.55 8.78
N ARG A 4 19.99 2.14 7.54
CA ARG A 4 20.32 2.90 6.32
C ARG A 4 19.11 3.37 5.53
N THR A 5 17.90 2.96 5.93
CA THR A 5 16.66 3.46 5.32
C THR A 5 16.24 4.74 6.05
N PRO A 6 16.09 5.87 5.34
CA PRO A 6 15.63 7.12 5.92
C PRO A 6 14.33 6.99 6.69
N ASP A 7 14.23 7.73 7.79
CA ASP A 7 13.01 7.80 8.58
C ASP A 7 11.90 8.54 7.81
N ILE A 8 10.65 8.10 7.97
CA ILE A 8 9.46 8.68 7.32
C ILE A 8 8.40 9.13 8.33
N GLY A 9 8.83 9.38 9.57
CA GLY A 9 7.97 9.79 10.68
C GLY A 9 7.33 8.61 11.41
N SER A 10 6.69 8.88 12.54
CA SER A 10 6.08 7.84 13.40
C SER A 10 4.87 7.18 12.74
N MET A 11 4.40 6.05 13.28
CA MET A 11 3.19 5.37 12.78
C MET A 11 1.92 6.23 12.95
N MET A 12 1.92 7.15 13.93
CA MET A 12 0.78 8.03 14.19
C MET A 12 0.70 9.18 13.19
N GLU A 13 1.86 9.68 12.75
CA GLU A 13 1.97 10.75 11.75
C GLU A 13 1.86 10.20 10.33
N ASN A 14 2.55 9.08 10.06
CA ASN A 14 2.62 8.46 8.75
C ASN A 14 2.29 6.94 8.84
N PRO A 15 1.05 6.54 8.51
CA PRO A 15 0.65 5.13 8.55
C PRO A 15 1.42 4.25 7.55
N LEU A 16 2.04 4.85 6.52
CA LEU A 16 2.84 4.13 5.52
C LEU A 16 4.19 3.66 6.08
N ARG A 17 4.57 4.12 7.29
CA ARG A 17 5.67 3.54 8.07
C ARG A 17 5.52 2.02 8.23
N VAL A 18 4.30 1.53 8.45
CA VAL A 18 4.04 0.08 8.58
C VAL A 18 4.38 -0.66 7.29
N CYS A 19 4.00 -0.09 6.14
CA CYS A 19 4.30 -0.66 4.83
C CYS A 19 5.82 -0.74 4.61
N LEU A 20 6.54 0.36 4.88
CA LEU A 20 7.99 0.41 4.74
C LEU A 20 8.70 -0.58 5.68
N THR A 21 8.26 -0.65 6.94
CA THR A 21 8.81 -1.58 7.94
C THR A 21 8.59 -3.04 7.54
N GLY A 22 7.39 -3.38 7.04
CA GLY A 22 7.11 -4.71 6.49
C GLY A 22 8.03 -5.05 5.31
N GLY A 23 8.19 -4.11 4.37
CA GLY A 23 9.13 -4.26 3.25
C GLY A 23 10.56 -4.53 3.72
N ILE A 24 11.05 -3.78 4.71
CA ILE A 24 12.38 -3.99 5.30
C ILE A 24 12.49 -5.40 5.89
N LEU A 25 11.50 -5.85 6.66
CA LEU A 25 11.50 -7.17 7.29
C LEU A 25 11.57 -8.28 6.23
N TRP A 26 10.65 -8.28 5.26
CA TRP A 26 10.55 -9.35 4.28
C TRP A 26 11.75 -9.38 3.33
N LEU A 27 12.21 -8.22 2.84
CA LEU A 27 13.41 -8.16 1.99
C LEU A 27 14.68 -8.56 2.76
N SER A 28 14.76 -8.27 4.07
CA SER A 28 15.88 -8.74 4.91
C SER A 28 15.91 -10.26 4.98
N ILE A 29 14.75 -10.91 5.14
CA ILE A 29 14.67 -12.38 5.15
C ILE A 29 15.08 -12.95 3.79
N TYR A 30 14.65 -12.33 2.69
CA TYR A 30 15.05 -12.75 1.34
C TYR A 30 16.57 -12.70 1.15
N LYS A 31 17.22 -11.59 1.52
CA LYS A 31 18.68 -11.46 1.43
C LYS A 31 19.42 -12.40 2.39
N ALA A 32 18.88 -12.62 3.59
CA ALA A 32 19.45 -13.56 4.54
C ALA A 32 19.39 -15.01 4.05
N ALA A 33 18.43 -15.34 3.17
CA ALA A 33 18.39 -16.61 2.47
C ALA A 33 19.38 -16.68 1.28
N GLU A 34 20.34 -15.76 1.19
CA GLU A 34 21.32 -15.64 0.10
C GLU A 34 20.66 -15.62 -1.29
N GLU A 35 19.45 -15.04 -1.38
CA GLU A 35 18.67 -14.96 -2.63
C GLU A 35 18.34 -16.34 -3.24
N LYS A 36 18.51 -17.42 -2.48
CA LYS A 36 18.11 -18.79 -2.86
C LYS A 36 16.60 -19.02 -2.73
N MET A 37 15.88 -18.06 -2.17
CA MET A 37 14.42 -18.09 -2.06
C MET A 37 13.81 -17.76 -3.43
N SER A 38 12.93 -18.63 -3.94
CA SER A 38 12.16 -18.30 -5.14
C SER A 38 11.14 -17.20 -4.87
N GLU A 39 10.78 -16.42 -5.89
CA GLU A 39 9.77 -15.37 -5.79
C GLU A 39 8.42 -15.90 -5.28
N LYS A 40 8.02 -17.10 -5.71
CA LYS A 40 6.81 -17.78 -5.21
C LYS A 40 6.88 -18.05 -3.70
N ARG A 41 8.05 -18.42 -3.18
CA ARG A 41 8.23 -18.64 -1.73
C ARG A 41 8.23 -17.32 -0.97
N PHE A 42 8.82 -16.28 -1.55
CA PHE A 42 8.78 -14.92 -1.01
C PHE A 42 7.33 -14.40 -0.92
N GLU A 43 6.56 -14.51 -2.00
CA GLU A 43 5.14 -14.19 -2.04
C GLU A 43 4.35 -14.94 -0.97
N GLY A 44 4.58 -16.26 -0.86
CA GLY A 44 3.95 -17.10 0.15
C GLY A 44 4.24 -16.64 1.58
N MET A 45 5.49 -16.31 1.88
CA MET A 45 5.91 -15.78 3.18
C MET A 45 5.24 -14.43 3.49
N VAL A 46 5.25 -13.51 2.54
CA VAL A 46 4.65 -12.17 2.69
C VAL A 46 3.13 -12.28 2.91
N SER A 47 2.44 -13.08 2.08
CA SER A 47 1.00 -13.33 2.18
C SER A 47 0.62 -14.02 3.50
N ALA A 48 1.37 -15.03 3.93
CA ALA A 48 1.14 -15.71 5.21
C ALA A 48 1.28 -14.76 6.40
N SER A 49 2.31 -13.90 6.38
CA SER A 49 2.54 -12.89 7.42
C SER A 49 1.36 -11.92 7.53
N MET A 50 0.87 -11.42 6.39
CA MET A 50 -0.27 -10.50 6.34
C MET A 50 -1.60 -11.15 6.70
N ARG A 51 -1.76 -12.45 6.47
CA ARG A 51 -2.96 -13.23 6.85
C ARG A 51 -2.99 -13.66 8.31
N SER A 52 -1.99 -13.28 9.10
CA SER A 52 -2.01 -13.56 10.54
C SER A 52 -3.28 -12.98 11.19
N PRO A 53 -3.91 -13.70 12.16
CA PRO A 53 -5.18 -13.28 12.74
C PRO A 53 -5.16 -11.85 13.31
N LEU A 54 -4.03 -11.45 13.90
CA LEU A 54 -3.84 -10.11 14.46
C LEU A 54 -3.93 -9.02 13.37
N VAL A 55 -3.23 -9.20 12.25
CA VAL A 55 -3.22 -8.24 11.14
C VAL A 55 -4.60 -8.17 10.50
N VAL A 56 -5.22 -9.31 10.23
CA VAL A 56 -6.57 -9.39 9.64
C VAL A 56 -7.60 -8.70 10.54
N ALA A 57 -7.56 -8.96 11.85
CA ALA A 57 -8.47 -8.32 12.81
C ALA A 57 -8.28 -6.80 12.85
N ALA A 58 -7.03 -6.32 12.81
CA ALA A 58 -6.72 -4.88 12.80
C ALA A 58 -7.30 -4.16 11.56
N PHE A 59 -7.24 -4.76 10.36
CA PHE A 59 -7.85 -4.19 9.17
C PHE A 59 -9.38 -4.28 9.17
N ARG A 60 -9.94 -5.42 9.59
CA ARG A 60 -11.40 -5.59 9.71
C ARG A 60 -12.02 -4.61 10.70
N GLY A 61 -11.30 -4.29 11.79
CA GLY A 61 -11.72 -3.28 12.76
C GLY A 61 -11.92 -1.88 12.16
N LYS A 62 -11.28 -1.58 11.03
CA LYS A 62 -11.41 -0.29 10.32
C LYS A 62 -12.57 -0.25 9.32
N ALA A 63 -13.25 -1.36 9.05
CA ALA A 63 -14.24 -1.44 7.97
C ALA A 63 -15.40 -0.45 8.14
N LYS A 64 -15.83 -0.17 9.38
CA LYS A 64 -16.92 0.78 9.67
C LYS A 64 -16.57 2.24 9.38
N THR A 65 -15.28 2.60 9.36
CA THR A 65 -14.81 3.98 9.23
C THR A 65 -14.07 4.26 7.92
N ALA A 66 -13.67 3.20 7.19
CA ALA A 66 -12.89 3.29 5.96
C ALA A 66 -13.56 4.07 4.81
N PHE A 67 -14.90 4.00 4.72
CA PHE A 67 -15.71 4.63 3.67
C PHE A 67 -16.61 5.73 4.25
N THR A 68 -15.98 6.80 4.70
CA THR A 68 -16.65 8.01 5.22
C THR A 68 -15.98 9.25 4.61
N LEU A 69 -16.73 10.33 4.43
CA LEU A 69 -16.15 11.61 3.97
C LEU A 69 -15.00 12.06 4.89
N LYS A 70 -15.17 11.92 6.22
CA LYS A 70 -14.11 12.21 7.21
C LYS A 70 -12.83 11.43 6.94
N ALA A 71 -12.92 10.14 6.61
CA ALA A 71 -11.75 9.34 6.28
C ALA A 71 -11.10 9.76 4.96
N GLN A 72 -11.89 10.13 3.95
CA GLN A 72 -11.36 10.66 2.69
C GLN A 72 -10.64 11.99 2.90
N TYR A 73 -11.24 12.95 3.62
CA TYR A 73 -10.61 14.23 3.95
C TYR A 73 -9.32 14.05 4.74
N LYS A 74 -9.32 13.17 5.74
CA LYS A 74 -8.10 12.87 6.50
C LYS A 74 -7.01 12.31 5.57
N ARG A 75 -7.37 11.43 4.64
CA ARG A 75 -6.40 10.86 3.70
C ARG A 75 -5.84 11.91 2.76
N ALA A 76 -6.68 12.78 2.20
CA ALA A 76 -6.26 13.87 1.31
C ALA A 76 -5.30 14.84 2.03
N ALA A 77 -5.59 15.18 3.29
CA ALA A 77 -4.75 16.06 4.10
C ALA A 77 -3.35 15.47 4.39
N THR A 78 -3.17 14.15 4.27
CA THR A 78 -1.90 13.46 4.52
C THR A 78 -1.32 12.80 3.26
N ALA A 79 -1.92 13.01 2.09
CA ALA A 79 -1.57 12.30 0.86
C ALA A 79 -0.26 12.81 0.26
N SER A 80 -0.09 14.13 0.26
CA SER A 80 1.15 14.79 -0.09
C SER A 80 1.82 15.28 1.18
N LEU A 81 3.07 14.86 1.38
CA LEU A 81 3.86 15.25 2.54
C LEU A 81 4.98 16.16 2.06
N ALA A 82 5.17 17.28 2.77
CA ALA A 82 6.09 18.34 2.37
C ALA A 82 7.53 17.88 2.14
N ASP A 83 7.95 16.79 2.80
CA ASP A 83 9.30 16.23 2.67
C ASP A 83 9.45 15.19 1.57
N ALA A 84 8.41 14.93 0.76
CA ALA A 84 8.49 13.91 -0.28
C ALA A 84 9.60 14.19 -1.32
N ASP A 85 9.81 15.46 -1.68
CA ASP A 85 10.87 15.87 -2.60
C ASP A 85 12.28 15.65 -2.01
N ARG A 86 12.41 15.63 -0.68
CA ARG A 86 13.69 15.49 0.03
C ARG A 86 13.98 14.04 0.42
N ASN A 87 12.95 13.22 0.59
CA ASN A 87 13.07 11.84 1.03
C ASN A 87 12.39 10.88 0.04
N PRO A 88 13.15 10.13 -0.80
CA PRO A 88 12.58 9.22 -1.80
C PRO A 88 11.80 8.04 -1.19
N PHE A 89 11.96 7.78 0.11
CA PHE A 89 11.20 6.76 0.84
C PHE A 89 9.83 7.25 1.31
N GLN A 90 9.60 8.55 1.30
CA GLN A 90 8.32 9.13 1.62
C GLN A 90 7.34 8.88 0.47
N TRP A 91 6.09 8.54 0.78
CA TRP A 91 5.07 8.47 -0.26
C TRP A 91 4.59 9.87 -0.60
N ASN A 92 4.32 10.08 -1.88
CA ASN A 92 3.65 11.26 -2.40
C ASN A 92 2.45 10.80 -3.21
N ALA A 93 1.27 11.33 -2.88
CA ALA A 93 0.04 10.97 -3.53
C ALA A 93 -0.91 12.16 -3.69
N GLU A 94 -1.72 12.09 -4.72
CA GLU A 94 -2.92 12.89 -4.89
C GLU A 94 -4.14 12.05 -4.50
N VAL A 95 -5.07 12.64 -3.74
CA VAL A 95 -6.37 12.02 -3.45
C VAL A 95 -7.43 12.79 -4.21
N ILE A 96 -8.09 12.09 -5.13
CA ILE A 96 -9.23 12.61 -5.88
C ILE A 96 -10.49 12.09 -5.19
N PHE A 97 -11.28 13.01 -4.65
CA PHE A 97 -12.55 12.68 -4.03
C PHE A 97 -13.48 12.02 -5.04
N GLY A 98 -14.18 10.98 -4.60
CA GLY A 98 -15.20 10.36 -5.40
C GLY A 98 -16.48 11.18 -5.45
N ARG A 99 -17.47 10.64 -6.17
CA ARG A 99 -18.82 11.23 -6.28
C ARG A 99 -19.57 11.21 -4.94
N ASP A 100 -19.21 10.30 -4.04
CA ASP A 100 -19.71 10.21 -2.67
C ASP A 100 -18.69 9.51 -1.74
N ALA A 101 -19.07 9.26 -0.49
CA ALA A 101 -18.20 8.65 0.52
C ALA A 101 -17.75 7.21 0.19
N GLU A 102 -18.44 6.53 -0.73
CA GLU A 102 -18.24 5.12 -1.03
C GLU A 102 -17.16 4.86 -2.08
N GLU A 103 -16.58 5.89 -2.70
CA GLU A 103 -15.46 5.76 -3.63
C GLU A 103 -14.49 6.94 -3.57
N TYR A 104 -13.27 6.73 -4.04
CA TYR A 104 -12.24 7.74 -4.22
C TYR A 104 -11.08 7.17 -5.05
N THR A 105 -10.24 8.04 -5.58
CA THR A 105 -9.00 7.64 -6.27
C THR A 105 -7.79 8.15 -5.49
N ILE A 106 -6.72 7.36 -5.45
CA ILE A 106 -5.41 7.78 -4.97
C ILE A 106 -4.41 7.56 -6.10
N LEU A 107 -3.74 8.63 -6.53
CA LEU A 107 -2.64 8.54 -7.49
C LEU A 107 -1.33 8.65 -6.70
N TYR A 108 -0.58 7.56 -6.58
CA TYR A 108 0.76 7.63 -5.98
C TYR A 108 1.80 7.94 -7.05
N HIS A 109 2.54 9.03 -6.85
CA HIS A 109 3.64 9.46 -7.70
C HIS A 109 5.01 9.09 -7.11
N GLN A 110 5.06 8.81 -5.81
CA GLN A 110 6.24 8.29 -5.13
C GLN A 110 5.86 7.18 -4.15
N CYS A 111 6.70 6.15 -4.06
CA CYS A 111 6.45 4.96 -3.25
C CYS A 111 7.73 4.51 -2.54
N GLY A 112 7.70 4.50 -1.20
CA GLY A 112 8.85 4.09 -0.40
C GLY A 112 9.24 2.62 -0.55
N LEU A 113 8.31 1.74 -0.90
CA LEU A 113 8.63 0.34 -1.24
C LEU A 113 9.43 0.24 -2.55
N CYS A 114 9.13 1.09 -3.54
CA CYS A 114 9.92 1.14 -4.78
C CYS A 114 11.32 1.69 -4.51
N ALA A 115 11.44 2.73 -3.68
CA ALA A 115 12.74 3.26 -3.25
C ALA A 115 13.56 2.19 -2.49
N LEU A 116 12.92 1.46 -1.57
CA LEU A 116 13.55 0.36 -0.85
C LEU A 116 14.00 -0.77 -1.77
N GLY A 117 13.14 -1.20 -2.69
CA GLY A 117 13.48 -2.22 -3.68
C GLY A 117 14.70 -1.83 -4.51
N ARG A 118 14.77 -0.58 -4.97
CA ARG A 118 15.95 -0.07 -5.69
C ARG A 118 17.20 -0.02 -4.83
N GLN A 119 17.11 0.52 -3.60
CA GLN A 119 18.24 0.59 -2.67
C GLN A 119 18.84 -0.79 -2.40
N GLU A 120 18.00 -1.81 -2.27
CA GLU A 120 18.45 -3.15 -1.89
C GLU A 120 18.78 -4.05 -3.09
N GLY A 121 18.61 -3.58 -4.33
CA GLY A 121 18.84 -4.34 -5.55
C GLY A 121 17.73 -5.35 -5.88
N LEU A 122 16.53 -5.19 -5.31
CA LEU A 122 15.42 -6.14 -5.38
C LEU A 122 14.10 -5.52 -5.93
N PRO A 123 14.12 -4.71 -7.02
CA PRO A 123 12.90 -4.11 -7.54
C PRO A 123 11.87 -5.15 -8.02
N HIS A 124 12.33 -6.31 -8.49
CA HIS A 124 11.48 -7.42 -8.95
C HIS A 124 10.61 -8.02 -7.84
N LEU A 125 10.95 -7.83 -6.56
CA LEU A 125 10.14 -8.31 -5.44
C LEU A 125 9.05 -7.33 -4.99
N VAL A 126 9.13 -6.06 -5.40
CA VAL A 126 8.19 -5.02 -4.97
C VAL A 126 6.74 -5.30 -5.39
N PRO A 127 6.44 -5.85 -6.59
CA PRO A 127 5.08 -6.23 -6.96
C PRO A 127 4.39 -7.17 -5.98
N TYR A 128 5.12 -8.10 -5.36
CA TYR A 128 4.57 -9.00 -4.33
C TYR A 128 4.20 -8.27 -3.04
N LEU A 129 4.91 -7.19 -2.72
CA LEU A 129 4.56 -6.30 -1.61
C LEU A 129 3.36 -5.42 -1.96
N CYS A 130 3.26 -4.98 -3.23
CA CYS A 130 2.09 -4.25 -3.73
C CYS A 130 0.82 -5.10 -3.67
N ALA A 131 0.86 -6.42 -3.83
CA ALA A 131 -0.35 -7.26 -3.73
C ALA A 131 -1.07 -7.16 -2.35
N LEU A 132 -0.36 -6.72 -1.32
CA LEU A 132 -0.90 -6.57 0.03
C LEU A 132 -1.93 -5.45 0.18
N ASP A 133 -1.88 -4.42 -0.66
CA ASP A 133 -2.88 -3.36 -0.62
C ASP A 133 -4.27 -3.89 -0.95
N THR A 134 -4.41 -4.73 -1.99
CA THR A 134 -5.65 -5.41 -2.35
C THR A 134 -6.20 -6.20 -1.16
N MET A 135 -5.35 -6.97 -0.47
CA MET A 135 -5.75 -7.73 0.72
C MET A 135 -6.24 -6.82 1.85
N SER A 136 -5.50 -5.76 2.15
CA SER A 136 -5.85 -4.83 3.22
C SER A 136 -7.14 -4.05 2.93
N VAL A 137 -7.34 -3.60 1.69
CA VAL A 137 -8.55 -2.91 1.24
C VAL A 137 -9.75 -3.88 1.28
N ASP A 138 -9.55 -5.12 0.86
CA ASP A 138 -10.56 -6.18 0.92
C ASP A 138 -11.08 -6.39 2.35
N TRP A 139 -10.17 -6.48 3.33
CA TRP A 139 -10.52 -6.64 4.74
C TRP A 139 -11.14 -5.39 5.37
N MET A 140 -10.83 -4.20 4.87
CA MET A 140 -11.50 -2.95 5.24
C MET A 140 -12.89 -2.80 4.58
N GLY A 141 -13.39 -3.81 3.87
CA GLY A 141 -14.70 -3.77 3.22
C GLY A 141 -14.72 -3.02 1.90
N GLY A 142 -13.55 -2.83 1.27
CA GLY A 142 -13.39 -2.15 -0.01
C GLY A 142 -12.98 -3.08 -1.14
N ARG A 143 -12.96 -2.56 -2.37
CA ARG A 143 -12.21 -3.11 -3.49
C ARG A 143 -11.24 -2.09 -4.00
N LEU A 144 -10.07 -2.57 -4.39
CA LEU A 144 -9.05 -1.81 -5.08
C LEU A 144 -9.03 -2.27 -6.53
N TYR A 145 -9.18 -1.32 -7.44
CA TYR A 145 -8.94 -1.47 -8.86
C TYR A 145 -7.74 -0.61 -9.24
N ARG A 146 -6.85 -1.16 -10.06
CA ARG A 146 -5.67 -0.48 -10.60
C ARG A 146 -5.27 -1.14 -11.90
N THR A 147 -4.70 -0.38 -12.82
CA THR A 147 -4.19 -0.88 -14.10
C THR A 147 -2.67 -0.74 -14.20
N LYS A 148 -2.08 0.17 -13.42
CA LYS A 148 -0.65 0.46 -13.41
C LYS A 148 -0.13 0.72 -12.00
N THR A 149 1.15 0.44 -11.80
CA THR A 149 1.86 0.76 -10.56
C THR A 149 3.26 1.23 -10.86
N LEU A 150 3.82 2.07 -9.98
CA LEU A 150 5.23 2.45 -10.01
C LEU A 150 6.15 1.21 -9.98
N ALA A 151 5.76 0.16 -9.26
CA ALA A 151 6.53 -1.08 -9.14
C ALA A 151 6.63 -1.87 -10.46
N THR A 152 5.66 -1.69 -11.36
CA THR A 152 5.60 -2.33 -12.68
C THR A 152 5.94 -1.36 -13.81
N GLY A 153 6.56 -0.21 -13.51
CA GLY A 153 7.01 0.77 -14.50
C GLY A 153 5.95 1.79 -14.96
N GLY A 154 4.81 1.89 -14.27
CA GLY A 154 3.84 2.96 -14.51
C GLY A 154 4.37 4.33 -14.08
N ASP A 155 3.81 5.39 -14.66
CA ASP A 155 4.01 6.79 -14.28
C ASP A 155 3.41 7.14 -12.91
N CYS A 156 2.38 6.39 -12.48
CA CYS A 156 1.82 6.43 -11.15
C CYS A 156 1.21 5.08 -10.76
N CYS A 157 0.81 4.93 -9.49
CA CYS A 157 -0.14 3.92 -9.08
C CYS A 157 -1.56 4.48 -9.14
N ASP A 158 -2.44 3.92 -9.97
CA ASP A 158 -3.79 4.44 -10.26
C ASP A 158 -4.87 3.78 -9.40
N PHE A 159 -4.85 4.01 -8.09
CA PHE A 159 -5.69 3.27 -7.17
C PHE A 159 -7.10 3.85 -7.15
N TYR A 160 -8.04 3.17 -7.80
CA TYR A 160 -9.46 3.43 -7.61
C TYR A 160 -10.01 2.50 -6.53
N ILE A 161 -10.60 3.08 -5.47
CA ILE A 161 -11.08 2.33 -4.33
C ILE A 161 -12.55 2.63 -4.10
N CYS A 162 -13.37 1.59 -3.99
CA CYS A 162 -14.79 1.71 -3.66
C CYS A 162 -15.22 0.72 -2.57
N LYS A 163 -16.31 1.02 -1.88
CA LYS A 163 -16.89 0.15 -0.86
C LYS A 163 -17.50 -1.07 -1.52
N LYS A 164 -17.22 -2.27 -0.98
CA LYS A 164 -17.82 -3.51 -1.48
C LYS A 164 -19.34 -3.44 -1.44
N GLY A 165 -19.98 -3.86 -2.52
CA GLY A 165 -21.44 -3.89 -2.67
C GLY A 165 -22.10 -2.54 -2.91
N SER A 166 -21.34 -1.43 -2.94
CA SER A 166 -21.83 -0.12 -3.39
C SER A 166 -22.25 -0.15 -4.86
N ARG A 167 -22.98 0.88 -5.31
CA ARG A 167 -23.32 1.02 -6.73
C ARG A 167 -22.06 1.05 -7.62
N TRP A 168 -20.98 1.66 -7.14
CA TRP A 168 -19.73 1.80 -7.87
C TRP A 168 -18.99 0.48 -8.03
N ASP A 169 -19.02 -0.35 -6.98
CA ASP A 169 -18.49 -1.71 -7.04
C ASP A 169 -19.25 -2.56 -8.07
N LYS A 170 -20.59 -2.46 -8.08
CA LYS A 170 -21.44 -3.20 -9.03
C LYS A 170 -21.19 -2.76 -10.47
N GLU A 171 -21.20 -1.45 -10.72
CA GLU A 171 -20.94 -0.86 -12.04
C GLU A 171 -19.59 -1.33 -12.62
N ARG A 172 -18.52 -1.32 -11.81
CA ARG A 172 -17.19 -1.81 -12.19
C ARG A 172 -17.12 -3.31 -12.43
N GLN A 173 -17.98 -4.09 -11.80
CA GLN A 173 -18.12 -5.53 -12.06
C GLN A 173 -18.98 -5.83 -13.30
N GLY A 174 -19.57 -4.82 -13.94
CA GLY A 174 -20.53 -5.01 -15.02
C GLY A 174 -21.87 -5.56 -14.54
N LYS A 175 -22.27 -5.24 -13.30
CA LYS A 175 -23.54 -5.65 -12.67
C LYS A 175 -24.40 -4.42 -12.35
#